data_AF-A0A8J8JQP9-F1
#
_entry.id   AF-A0A8J8JQP9-F1
#
_cell.length_a   1.000
_cell.length_b   1.000
_cell.length_c   1.000
_cell.angle_alpha   90.00
_cell.angle_beta   90.00
_cell.angle_gamma   90.00
#
_symmetry.space_group_name_H-M   'P 1'
#
loop_
_entity.id
_entity.type
_entity.pdbx_description
1 polymer ?
#
loop_
_entity_poly.entity_id
_entity_poly.type
_entity_poly.pdbx_seq_one_letter_code
_entity_poly.pdbx_strand_id
1 'polypeptide(L)'
;MPDSAVTFHHGFFNVTICGLDTSTAENVTINFTFPSAIPTNAEFWKYNSSNGTWYPYPFDSIAGDNVISITITDNGAGDHNPALGVINDPNGIGWPTAEVPALTPIGMLALIGILSVVLAVATMRRRRR
;
A
#
# COMPACT_ATOMS: atom_id res chain seq x y z
N MET A 1 -12.17 2.67 -6.00
CA MET A 1 -10.83 2.12 -5.69
C MET A 1 -10.14 3.08 -4.74
N PRO A 2 -9.15 2.60 -3.95
CA PRO A 2 -8.24 3.48 -3.21
C PRO A 2 -7.69 4.59 -4.12
N ASP A 3 -7.28 5.72 -3.55
CA ASP A 3 -6.70 6.82 -4.33
C ASP A 3 -5.51 6.30 -5.17
N SER A 4 -5.33 6.91 -6.34
CA SER A 4 -4.25 6.63 -7.30
C SER A 4 -2.83 6.73 -6.73
N ALA A 5 -2.67 7.27 -5.52
CA ALA A 5 -1.41 7.37 -4.81
C ALA A 5 -0.95 6.06 -4.14
N VAL A 6 -1.83 5.08 -3.91
CA VAL A 6 -1.51 3.83 -3.22
C VAL A 6 -1.18 2.71 -4.21
N THR A 7 -0.02 2.07 -4.04
CA THR A 7 0.39 0.91 -4.85
C THR A 7 0.24 -0.39 -4.06
N PHE A 8 -0.43 -1.38 -4.65
CA PHE A 8 -0.67 -2.71 -4.07
C PHE A 8 0.35 -3.72 -4.57
N HIS A 9 1.55 -3.71 -3.99
CA HIS A 9 2.67 -4.56 -4.42
C HIS A 9 2.39 -6.07 -4.32
N HIS A 10 1.47 -6.46 -3.44
CA HIS A 10 1.06 -7.85 -3.23
C HIS A 10 -0.32 -8.17 -3.82
N GLY A 11 -0.91 -7.21 -4.55
CA GLY A 11 -2.25 -7.34 -5.13
C GLY A 11 -3.37 -7.38 -4.08
N PHE A 12 -4.53 -7.85 -4.53
CA PHE A 12 -5.70 -8.13 -3.70
C PHE A 12 -5.95 -9.63 -3.66
N PHE A 13 -6.50 -10.10 -2.55
CA PHE A 13 -6.90 -11.49 -2.40
C PHE A 13 -8.19 -11.58 -1.58
N ASN A 14 -8.82 -12.75 -1.63
CA ASN A 14 -10.00 -13.04 -0.84
C ASN A 14 -9.68 -14.16 0.15
N VAL A 15 -9.94 -13.93 1.44
CA VAL A 15 -9.86 -14.97 2.46
C VAL A 15 -11.28 -15.45 2.77
N THR A 16 -11.48 -16.76 2.75
CA THR A 16 -12.75 -17.37 3.16
C THR A 16 -12.50 -18.28 4.34
N ILE A 17 -13.20 -18.03 5.44
CA ILE A 17 -13.16 -18.85 6.66
C ILE A 17 -14.55 -19.43 6.84
N CYS A 18 -14.66 -20.75 6.84
CA CYS A 18 -15.92 -21.46 7.00
C CYS A 18 -15.95 -22.23 8.33
N GLY A 19 -17.16 -22.58 8.78
CA GLY A 19 -17.35 -23.42 9.96
C GLY A 19 -17.36 -22.62 11.26
N LEU A 20 -17.65 -21.33 11.18
CA LEU A 20 -17.91 -20.48 12.34
C LEU A 20 -19.30 -20.78 12.91
N ASP A 21 -19.56 -20.31 14.13
CA ASP A 21 -20.88 -20.44 14.76
C ASP A 21 -21.97 -19.73 13.93
N THR A 22 -23.09 -20.40 13.68
CA THR A 22 -24.20 -19.86 12.85
C THR A 22 -25.27 -19.12 13.66
N SER A 23 -25.11 -19.08 14.98
CA SER A 23 -26.05 -18.51 15.95
C SER A 23 -25.48 -17.30 16.71
N THR A 24 -24.16 -17.20 16.85
CA THR A 24 -23.45 -16.09 17.50
C THR A 24 -22.23 -15.66 16.71
N ALA A 25 -21.94 -14.36 16.68
CA ALA A 25 -20.76 -13.84 15.99
C ALA A 25 -19.46 -14.21 16.71
N GLU A 26 -18.49 -14.72 15.95
CA GLU A 26 -17.15 -15.07 16.43
C GLU A 26 -16.11 -14.04 15.98
N ASN A 27 -15.04 -13.87 16.75
CA ASN A 27 -13.89 -13.05 16.36
C ASN A 27 -12.77 -13.96 15.87
N VAL A 28 -12.22 -13.65 14.69
CA VAL A 28 -11.08 -14.37 14.12
C VAL A 28 -9.91 -13.40 13.94
N THR A 29 -8.75 -13.78 14.47
CA THR A 29 -7.48 -13.08 14.24
C THR A 29 -6.73 -13.76 13.10
N ILE A 30 -6.33 -12.96 12.10
CA ILE A 30 -5.62 -13.42 10.92
C ILE A 30 -4.25 -12.76 10.88
N ASN A 31 -3.20 -13.59 10.83
CA ASN A 31 -1.83 -13.13 10.64
C ASN A 31 -1.44 -13.34 9.18
N PHE A 32 -1.18 -12.26 8.46
CA PHE A 32 -0.65 -12.33 7.10
C PHE A 32 0.86 -12.20 7.13
N THR A 33 1.54 -13.11 6.45
CA THR A 33 2.99 -13.05 6.23
C THR A 33 3.25 -12.77 4.75
N PHE A 34 3.83 -11.61 4.46
CA PHE A 34 4.08 -11.14 3.10
C PHE A 34 5.49 -11.52 2.60
N PRO A 35 5.71 -11.58 1.27
CA PRO A 35 7.02 -11.93 0.70
C PRO A 35 8.16 -10.95 1.01
N SER A 36 7.84 -9.72 1.40
CA SER A 36 8.81 -8.66 1.72
C SER A 36 8.33 -7.83 2.91
N ALA A 37 9.27 -7.12 3.54
CA ALA A 37 8.95 -6.15 4.58
C ALA A 37 7.95 -5.11 4.06
N ILE A 38 7.04 -4.72 4.94
CA ILE A 38 6.00 -3.74 4.64
C ILE A 38 6.42 -2.40 5.28
N PRO A 39 6.34 -1.29 4.53
CA PRO A 39 6.59 0.04 5.08
C PRO A 39 5.62 0.40 6.23
N THR A 40 6.08 1.22 7.17
CA THR A 40 5.27 1.67 8.32
C THR A 40 4.13 2.62 7.94
N ASN A 41 4.13 3.16 6.71
CA ASN A 41 3.06 3.98 6.15
C ASN A 41 2.08 3.17 5.27
N ALA A 42 2.06 1.84 5.42
CA ALA A 42 1.12 1.00 4.70
C ALA A 42 -0.31 1.15 5.20
N GLU A 43 -1.23 0.87 4.29
CA GLU A 43 -2.66 0.90 4.49
C GLU A 43 -3.23 -0.48 4.12
N PHE A 44 -4.04 -1.03 5.02
CA PHE A 44 -4.79 -2.25 4.74
C PHE A 44 -6.20 -1.87 4.29
N TRP A 45 -6.66 -2.46 3.20
CA TRP A 45 -7.89 -2.08 2.54
C TRP A 45 -8.86 -3.25 2.47
N LYS A 46 -10.14 -2.97 2.67
CA LYS A 46 -11.23 -3.95 2.61
C LYS A 46 -12.33 -3.51 1.67
N TYR A 47 -13.06 -4.47 1.12
CA TYR A 47 -14.16 -4.22 0.21
C TYR A 47 -15.51 -4.18 0.92
N ASN A 48 -16.31 -3.15 0.68
CA ASN A 48 -17.68 -3.02 1.15
C ASN A 48 -18.67 -3.38 0.02
N SER A 49 -19.40 -4.48 0.17
CA SER A 49 -20.43 -4.93 -0.78
C SER A 49 -21.58 -3.95 -0.93
N SER A 50 -21.96 -3.30 0.18
CA SER A 50 -23.21 -2.54 0.27
C SER A 50 -23.19 -1.30 -0.62
N ASN A 51 -22.01 -0.75 -0.90
CA ASN A 51 -21.82 0.43 -1.74
C ASN A 51 -20.76 0.24 -2.84
N GLY A 52 -20.13 -0.94 -2.92
CA GLY A 52 -19.11 -1.25 -3.93
C GLY A 52 -17.80 -0.47 -3.77
N THR A 53 -17.48 0.00 -2.57
CA THR A 53 -16.27 0.80 -2.33
C THR A 53 -15.22 0.05 -1.53
N TRP A 54 -13.98 0.53 -1.65
CA TRP A 54 -12.86 0.10 -0.81
C TRP A 54 -12.64 1.14 0.29
N TYR A 55 -12.29 0.69 1.48
CA TYR A 55 -12.02 1.58 2.62
C TYR A 55 -10.82 1.07 3.45
N PRO A 56 -10.09 1.98 4.12
CA PRO A 56 -8.99 1.59 5.00
C PRO A 56 -9.54 0.87 6.23
N TYR A 57 -8.87 -0.20 6.65
CA TYR A 57 -9.22 -1.01 7.80
C TYR A 57 -8.04 -1.09 8.76
N PRO A 58 -8.27 -0.97 10.08
CA PRO A 58 -7.19 -1.03 11.05
C PRO A 58 -6.55 -2.41 11.10
N PHE A 59 -5.24 -2.42 11.30
CA PHE A 59 -4.43 -3.61 11.52
C PHE A 59 -3.42 -3.32 12.63
N ASP A 60 -2.89 -4.37 13.25
CA ASP A 60 -1.88 -4.23 14.29
C ASP A 60 -0.59 -3.63 13.72
N SER A 61 0.08 -2.80 14.52
CA SER A 61 1.28 -2.04 14.14
C SER A 61 2.31 -2.86 13.34
N ILE A 62 2.69 -2.35 12.17
CA ILE A 62 3.86 -2.82 11.39
C ILE A 62 5.12 -2.16 11.92
N ALA A 63 6.09 -2.97 12.36
CA ALA A 63 7.39 -2.49 12.84
C ALA A 63 8.47 -2.57 11.76
N GLY A 64 8.09 -2.38 10.49
CA GLY A 64 8.96 -2.59 9.33
C GLY A 64 9.27 -4.05 9.04
N ASP A 65 8.47 -4.96 9.58
CA ASP A 65 8.49 -6.40 9.30
C ASP A 65 7.53 -6.76 8.16
N ASN A 66 7.41 -8.05 7.85
CA ASN A 66 6.56 -8.57 6.77
C ASN A 66 5.27 -9.21 7.30
N VAL A 67 4.90 -8.94 8.55
CA VAL A 67 3.74 -9.55 9.21
C VAL A 67 2.77 -8.46 9.63
N ILE A 68 1.49 -8.68 9.37
CA ILE A 68 0.41 -7.85 9.93
C ILE A 68 -0.62 -8.78 10.56
N SER A 69 -1.32 -8.26 11.57
CA SER A 69 -2.43 -8.96 12.21
C SER A 69 -3.69 -8.11 12.10
N ILE A 70 -4.82 -8.75 11.79
CA ILE A 70 -6.15 -8.13 11.85
C ILE A 70 -7.08 -9.01 12.67
N THR A 71 -8.09 -8.40 13.27
CA THR A 71 -9.22 -9.13 13.84
C THR A 71 -10.49 -8.75 13.09
N ILE A 72 -11.27 -9.76 12.71
CA ILE A 72 -12.55 -9.63 12.03
C ILE A 72 -13.60 -10.36 12.85
N THR A 73 -14.76 -9.73 13.01
CA THR A 73 -15.95 -10.36 13.58
C THR A 73 -16.82 -10.93 12.45
N ASP A 74 -17.27 -12.17 12.58
CA ASP A 74 -18.22 -12.82 11.66
C ASP A 74 -19.53 -12.02 11.57
N ASN A 75 -20.01 -11.77 10.35
CA ASN A 75 -21.09 -10.83 10.05
C ASN A 75 -20.87 -9.42 10.63
N GLY A 76 -19.60 -9.02 10.76
CA GLY A 76 -19.16 -7.75 11.31
C GLY A 76 -18.54 -6.82 10.27
N ALA A 77 -17.96 -5.72 10.74
CA ALA A 77 -17.26 -4.78 9.87
C ALA A 77 -16.07 -5.46 9.17
N GLY A 78 -16.03 -5.37 7.84
CA GLY A 78 -15.01 -6.02 7.04
C GLY A 78 -15.30 -7.49 6.70
N ASP A 79 -16.36 -8.07 7.21
CA ASP A 79 -16.90 -9.29 6.62
C ASP A 79 -17.83 -8.92 5.46
N HIS A 80 -17.55 -9.45 4.28
CA HIS A 80 -18.37 -9.28 3.09
C HIS A 80 -19.63 -10.15 3.11
N ASN A 81 -19.68 -11.15 4.00
CA ASN A 81 -20.84 -12.01 4.19
C ASN A 81 -21.81 -11.39 5.22
N PRO A 82 -23.07 -11.12 4.85
CA PRO A 82 -24.07 -10.58 5.80
C PRO A 82 -24.70 -11.64 6.72
N ALA A 83 -24.17 -12.87 6.74
CA ALA A 83 -24.69 -13.99 7.51
C ALA A 83 -23.59 -14.66 8.33
N LEU A 84 -23.96 -15.16 9.51
CA LEU A 84 -23.07 -15.92 10.39
C LEU A 84 -22.65 -17.27 9.78
N GLY A 85 -21.50 -17.77 10.23
CA GLY A 85 -20.95 -19.08 9.91
C GLY A 85 -19.81 -19.07 8.87
N VAL A 86 -19.62 -17.94 8.17
CA VAL A 86 -18.59 -17.80 7.14
C VAL A 86 -18.13 -16.35 7.07
N ILE A 87 -16.84 -16.11 7.25
CA ILE A 87 -16.22 -14.83 6.90
C ILE A 87 -15.78 -14.86 5.44
N ASN A 88 -16.17 -13.85 4.68
CA ASN A 88 -15.68 -13.59 3.33
C ASN A 88 -14.94 -12.24 3.33
N ASP A 89 -13.64 -12.23 3.09
CA ASP A 89 -12.80 -11.05 3.29
C ASP A 89 -11.97 -10.71 2.04
N PRO A 90 -12.53 -9.93 1.09
CA PRO A 90 -11.77 -9.33 0.01
C PRO A 90 -10.95 -8.16 0.54
N ASN A 91 -9.63 -8.30 0.49
CA ASN A 91 -8.70 -7.36 1.10
C ASN A 91 -7.41 -7.18 0.28
N GLY A 92 -6.62 -6.20 0.67
CA GLY A 92 -5.29 -5.98 0.11
C GLY A 92 -4.49 -4.97 0.92
N ILE A 93 -3.17 -5.11 0.91
CA ILE A 93 -2.26 -4.15 1.50
C ILE A 93 -1.57 -3.33 0.41
N GLY A 94 -1.52 -2.02 0.62
CA GLY A 94 -0.84 -1.09 -0.26
C GLY A 94 -0.18 0.01 0.52
N TRP A 95 0.72 0.74 -0.11
CA TRP A 95 1.33 1.92 0.50
C TRP A 95 1.56 2.98 -0.56
N PRO A 96 1.60 4.26 -0.16
CA PRO A 96 2.01 5.33 -1.05
C PRO A 96 3.41 5.05 -1.59
N THR A 97 3.60 5.19 -2.90
CA THR A 97 4.95 5.25 -3.46
C THR A 97 5.60 6.53 -2.97
N ALA A 98 6.81 6.41 -2.40
CA ALA A 98 7.59 7.59 -2.06
C ALA A 98 7.73 8.47 -3.30
N GLU A 99 7.23 9.71 -3.22
CA GLU A 99 7.45 10.68 -4.29
C GLU A 99 8.95 10.95 -4.39
N VAL A 100 9.53 10.68 -5.55
CA VAL A 100 10.91 11.09 -5.83
C VAL A 100 10.86 12.59 -6.16
N PRO A 101 11.53 13.47 -5.38
CA PRO A 101 11.52 14.88 -5.68
C PRO A 101 12.08 15.12 -7.08
N ALA A 102 11.22 15.62 -7.98
CA ALA A 102 11.65 16.03 -9.30
C ALA A 102 12.33 17.40 -9.25
N LEU A 103 13.29 17.64 -10.15
CA LEU A 103 13.82 18.99 -10.33
C LEU A 103 12.67 19.92 -10.76
N THR A 104 12.52 21.02 -10.03
CA THR A 104 11.63 22.10 -10.47
C THR A 104 12.12 22.67 -11.80
N PRO A 105 11.27 23.38 -12.57
CA PRO A 105 11.73 24.06 -13.79
C PRO A 105 12.95 24.96 -13.55
N ILE A 106 13.00 25.66 -12.41
CA ILE A 106 14.16 26.47 -12.02
C ILE A 106 15.38 25.59 -11.73
N GLY A 107 15.20 24.47 -11.02
CA GLY A 107 16.25 23.48 -10.80
C GLY A 107 16.82 22.91 -12.09
N MET A 108 15.97 22.65 -13.09
CA MET A 108 16.40 22.22 -14.42
C MET A 108 17.20 23.30 -15.15
N LEU A 109 16.75 24.56 -15.13
CA LEU A 109 17.49 25.67 -15.75
C LEU A 109 18.86 25.87 -15.09
N ALA A 110 18.93 25.80 -13.76
CA ALA A 110 20.18 25.87 -13.02
C ALA A 110 21.14 24.74 -13.42
N LEU A 111 20.63 23.51 -13.53
CA LEU A 111 21.42 22.35 -13.96
C LEU A 111 21.95 22.52 -15.39
N ILE A 112 21.12 22.97 -16.33
CA ILE A 112 21.52 23.27 -17.71
C ILE A 112 22.63 24.34 -17.74
N GLY A 113 22.49 25.39 -16.93
CA GLY A 113 23.50 26.43 -16.78
C GLY A 113 24.84 25.88 -16.30
N ILE A 114 24.84 25.08 -15.23
CA ILE A 114 26.05 24.44 -14.68
C ILE A 114 26.71 23.53 -15.73
N LEU A 115 25.93 22.67 -16.39
CA LEU A 115 26.45 21.76 -17.42
C LEU A 115 27.05 22.52 -18.61
N SER A 116 26.45 23.64 -19.01
CA SER A 116 26.96 24.49 -20.09
C SER A 116 28.32 25.10 -19.74
N VAL A 117 28.51 25.57 -18.51
CA VAL A 117 29.80 26.11 -18.02
C VAL A 117 30.86 25.01 -17.96
N VAL A 118 30.52 23.84 -17.42
CA VAL A 118 31.45 22.70 -17.33
C VAL A 118 31.94 22.28 -18.73
N LEU A 119 31.02 22.20 -19.70
CA LEU A 119 31.35 21.88 -21.08
C LEU A 119 32.25 22.94 -21.73
N ALA A 120 31.96 24.23 -21.50
CA ALA A 120 32.80 25.32 -21.99
C ALA A 120 34.22 25.25 -21.43
N VAL A 121 34.37 25.00 -20.13
CA VAL A 121 35.70 24.87 -19.50
C VAL A 121 36.44 23.63 -20.01
N ALA A 122 35.77 22.50 -20.15
CA ALA A 122 36.37 21.26 -20.65
C ALA A 122 36.87 21.40 -22.09
N THR A 123 36.07 22.05 -22.96
CA THR A 123 36.45 22.29 -24.36
C THR A 123 37.60 23.30 -24.49
N MET A 124 37.61 24.37 -23.69
CA MET A 124 38.75 25.30 -23.64
C MET A 124 40.03 24.64 -23.17
N ARG A 125 39.97 23.76 -22.15
CA ARG A 125 41.14 23.01 -21.66
C ARG A 125 41.68 22.02 -22.69
N ARG A 126 40.82 21.36 -23.47
CA ARG A 126 41.25 20.47 -24.57
C ARG A 126 41.91 21.22 -25.71
N ARG A 127 41.45 22.44 -26.04
CA ARG A 127 42.05 23.27 -27.11
C ARG A 127 43.40 23.89 -26.74
N ARG A 128 43.71 23.97 -25.44
CA ARG A 128 44.97 24.53 -24.92
C ARG A 128 46.05 23.46 -24.65
N ARG A 129 45.73 22.18 -24.84
CA ARG A 129 46.69 21.06 -24.87
C ARG A 129 46.98 20.72 -26.31
#